data_AF-A0A1I3MG60-F1
#
_entry.id   AF-A0A1I3MG60-F1
#
_cell.length_a   1.000
_cell.length_b   1.000
_cell.length_c   1.000
_cell.angle_alpha   90.00
_cell.angle_beta   90.00
_cell.angle_gamma   90.00
#
_symmetry.space_group_name_H-M   'P 1'
#
loop_
_entity.id
_entity.type
_entity.pdbx_description
1 polymer ?
#
loop_
_entity_poly.entity_id
_entity_poly.type
_entity_poly.pdbx_seq_one_letter_code
_entity_poly.pdbx_strand_id
1 'polypeptide(L)'
;MLDSGSRGVGNRIGSYSIEKAKEEMERYFILDNLPNKDLAYLVEHTEIYDDYVNAVSWAQEFAELNRRVMMDIVLQCMSKFLSSFTTTDEAIQCHYNYVAREHHFGIDVLVTRKGAIRARKGDLGIIPEYGCEILHR
;
A
#
# COMPACT_ATOMS: atom_id res chain seq x y z
N MET A 1 0.73 -4.82 18.00
CA MET A 1 0.50 -4.64 16.55
C MET A 1 0.03 -3.22 16.30
N LEU A 2 0.58 -2.53 15.30
CA LEU A 2 0.18 -1.18 14.91
C LEU A 2 -0.41 -1.24 13.49
N ASP A 3 -1.70 -0.93 13.34
CA ASP A 3 -2.38 -0.87 12.04
C ASP A 3 -2.74 0.58 11.70
N SER A 4 -2.11 1.11 10.65
CA SER A 4 -2.38 2.44 10.14
C SER A 4 -1.80 2.60 8.74
N GLY A 5 -2.46 3.44 7.94
CA GLY A 5 -2.06 3.75 6.56
C GLY A 5 -1.73 5.22 6.36
N SER A 6 -1.91 5.66 5.11
CA SER A 6 -1.64 7.01 4.61
C SER A 6 -2.67 8.07 5.03
N ARG A 7 -3.57 7.75 5.95
CA ARG A 7 -4.60 8.66 6.50
C ARG A 7 -5.43 9.31 5.37
N GLY A 8 -5.93 10.53 5.61
CA GLY A 8 -6.80 11.23 4.66
C GLY A 8 -6.14 11.62 3.34
N VAL A 9 -4.81 11.77 3.31
CA VAL A 9 -4.10 12.18 2.07
C VAL A 9 -4.11 11.06 1.04
N GLY A 10 -3.85 9.81 1.44
CA GLY A 10 -3.96 8.69 0.50
C GLY A 10 -5.39 8.46 0.01
N ASN A 11 -6.40 8.71 0.85
CA ASN A 11 -7.80 8.66 0.41
C ASN A 11 -8.07 9.71 -0.68
N ARG A 12 -7.59 10.95 -0.51
CA ARG A 12 -7.75 12.01 -1.52
C ARG A 12 -7.04 11.68 -2.83
N ILE A 13 -5.81 11.13 -2.77
CA ILE A 13 -5.07 10.67 -3.95
C ILE A 13 -5.86 9.59 -4.67
N GLY A 14 -6.37 8.58 -3.94
CA GLY A 14 -7.18 7.51 -4.50
C GLY A 14 -8.45 8.02 -5.16
N SER A 15 -9.24 8.84 -4.47
CA SER A 15 -10.48 9.42 -5.02
C SER A 15 -10.21 10.27 -6.27
N TYR A 16 -9.18 11.12 -6.23
CA TYR A 16 -8.80 11.92 -7.40
C TYR A 16 -8.45 11.04 -8.59
N SER A 17 -7.63 10.02 -8.38
CA SER A 17 -7.16 9.12 -9.44
C SER A 17 -8.28 8.27 -10.03
N ILE A 18 -9.27 7.88 -9.22
CA ILE A 18 -10.48 7.18 -9.69
C ILE A 18 -11.28 8.06 -10.65
N GLU A 19 -11.49 9.34 -10.29
CA GLU A 19 -12.22 10.26 -11.17
C GLU A 19 -11.43 10.52 -12.47
N LYS A 20 -10.10 10.66 -12.40
CA LYS A 20 -9.26 10.79 -13.60
C LYS A 20 -9.25 9.55 -14.48
N ALA A 21 -9.29 8.35 -13.90
CA ALA A 21 -9.44 7.12 -14.66
C ALA A 21 -10.80 7.06 -15.39
N LYS A 22 -11.88 7.49 -14.74
CA LYS A 22 -13.21 7.56 -15.37
C LYS A 22 -13.24 8.56 -16.53
N GLU A 23 -12.70 9.76 -16.33
CA GLU A 23 -12.54 10.76 -17.40
C GLU A 23 -11.72 10.22 -18.57
N GLU A 24 -10.61 9.51 -18.30
CA GLU A 24 -9.75 8.94 -19.35
C GLU A 24 -10.44 7.83 -20.14
N MET A 25 -11.13 6.92 -19.46
CA MET A 25 -11.90 5.85 -20.12
C MET A 25 -13.07 6.39 -20.92
N GLU A 26 -13.68 7.51 -20.51
CA GLU A 26 -14.70 8.21 -21.28
C GLU A 26 -14.12 8.80 -22.57
N ARG A 27 -12.97 9.48 -22.49
CA ARG A 27 -12.26 10.02 -23.67
C ARG A 27 -11.90 8.96 -24.70
N TYR A 28 -11.58 7.74 -24.24
CA TYR A 28 -11.28 6.61 -25.13
C TYR A 28 -12.52 5.83 -25.59
N PHE A 29 -13.74 6.26 -25.21
CA PHE A 29 -14.99 5.56 -25.53
C PHE A 29 -15.03 4.11 -25.00
N ILE A 30 -14.31 3.85 -23.89
CA ILE A 30 -14.21 2.53 -23.24
C ILE A 30 -15.10 2.46 -21.99
N LEU A 31 -15.40 3.59 -21.33
CA LEU A 31 -16.04 3.61 -20.01
C LEU A 31 -17.34 2.77 -19.94
N ASP A 32 -18.22 2.88 -20.94
CA ASP A 32 -19.49 2.12 -20.98
C ASP A 32 -19.29 0.65 -21.40
N ASN A 33 -18.12 0.28 -21.91
CA ASN A 33 -17.74 -1.10 -22.22
C ASN A 33 -17.14 -1.83 -21.01
N LEU A 34 -16.84 -1.12 -19.92
CA LEU A 34 -16.36 -1.75 -18.69
C LEU A 34 -17.51 -2.48 -17.99
N PRO A 35 -17.26 -3.66 -17.38
CA PRO A 35 -18.25 -4.36 -16.57
C PRO A 35 -18.77 -3.52 -15.39
N ASN A 36 -17.96 -2.59 -14.90
CA ASN A 36 -18.30 -1.62 -13.87
C ASN A 36 -17.43 -0.37 -14.03
N LYS A 37 -18.00 0.84 -13.86
CA LYS A 37 -17.27 2.11 -13.95
C LYS A 37 -16.19 2.27 -12.87
N ASP A 38 -16.28 1.55 -11.75
CA ASP A 38 -15.25 1.52 -10.71
C ASP A 38 -14.05 0.62 -11.08
N LEU A 39 -14.10 -0.05 -12.24
CA LEU A 39 -12.95 -0.73 -12.86
C LEU A 39 -12.23 0.15 -13.88
N ALA A 40 -12.54 1.44 -13.95
CA ALA A 40 -11.78 2.39 -14.75
C ALA A 40 -10.30 2.37 -14.32
N TYR A 41 -9.41 2.46 -15.31
CA TYR A 41 -7.97 2.38 -15.12
C TYR A 41 -7.28 3.55 -15.81
N LEU A 42 -6.02 3.77 -15.44
CA LEU A 42 -5.14 4.73 -16.10
C LEU A 42 -4.27 3.99 -17.10
N VAL A 43 -4.14 4.54 -18.31
CA VAL A 43 -3.31 3.94 -19.36
C VAL A 43 -1.85 4.24 -19.07
N GLU A 44 -0.99 3.21 -19.07
CA GLU A 44 0.45 3.41 -18.84
C GLU A 44 1.05 4.40 -19.84
N HIS A 45 2.05 5.17 -19.38
CA HIS A 45 2.76 6.20 -20.15
C HIS A 45 1.90 7.41 -20.56
N THR A 46 0.77 7.66 -19.90
CA THR A 46 0.09 8.96 -19.93
C THR A 46 0.54 9.83 -18.76
N GLU A 47 0.41 11.16 -18.91
CA GLU A 47 0.72 12.12 -17.85
C GLU A 47 -0.04 11.82 -16.55
N ILE A 48 -1.34 11.47 -16.66
CA ILE A 48 -2.20 11.15 -15.52
C ILE A 48 -1.74 9.86 -14.83
N TYR A 49 -1.29 8.86 -15.60
CA TYR A 49 -0.71 7.65 -15.04
C TYR A 49 0.57 7.94 -14.27
N ASP A 50 1.50 8.72 -14.84
CA ASP A 50 2.75 9.08 -14.18
C ASP A 50 2.49 9.89 -12.91
N ASP A 51 1.55 10.83 -12.94
CA ASP A 51 1.08 11.57 -11.77
C ASP A 51 0.53 10.65 -10.67
N TYR A 52 -0.31 9.67 -11.04
CA TYR A 52 -0.83 8.68 -10.11
C TYR A 52 0.29 7.86 -9.48
N VAL A 53 1.22 7.32 -10.28
CA VAL A 53 2.32 6.50 -9.79
C VAL A 53 3.21 7.29 -8.82
N ASN A 54 3.49 8.56 -9.11
CA ASN A 54 4.23 9.43 -8.20
C ASN A 54 3.46 9.69 -6.90
N ALA A 55 2.18 10.05 -7.00
CA ALA A 55 1.35 10.37 -5.84
C ALA A 55 1.13 9.15 -4.93
N VAL A 56 0.85 7.97 -5.50
CA VAL A 56 0.66 6.75 -4.71
C VAL A 56 1.96 6.29 -4.07
N SER A 57 3.10 6.42 -4.76
CA SER A 57 4.42 6.11 -4.18
C SER A 57 4.70 6.99 -2.97
N TRP A 58 4.46 8.30 -3.08
CA TRP A 58 4.57 9.22 -1.96
C TRP A 58 3.62 8.86 -0.80
N ALA A 59 2.38 8.47 -1.10
CA ALA A 59 1.41 8.07 -0.08
C ALA A 59 1.85 6.80 0.68
N GLN A 60 2.49 5.87 -0.01
CA GLN A 60 3.06 4.65 0.59
C GLN A 60 4.22 4.98 1.53
N GLU A 61 5.14 5.84 1.10
CA GLU A 61 6.25 6.34 1.94
C GLU A 61 5.73 7.09 3.17
N PHE A 62 4.72 7.95 2.98
CA PHE A 62 4.05 8.65 4.08
C PHE A 62 3.43 7.66 5.08
N ALA A 63 2.76 6.60 4.61
CA ALA A 63 2.18 5.59 5.48
C ALA A 63 3.24 4.85 6.31
N GLU A 64 4.38 4.54 5.69
CA GLU A 64 5.52 3.91 6.37
C GLU A 64 6.11 4.81 7.46
N LEU A 65 6.40 6.08 7.12
CA LEU A 65 6.92 7.07 8.04
C LEU A 65 5.95 7.32 9.20
N ASN A 66 4.66 7.43 8.90
CA ASN A 66 3.62 7.59 9.91
C ASN A 66 3.66 6.42 10.92
N ARG A 67 3.70 5.17 10.44
CA ARG A 67 3.82 3.99 11.31
C ARG A 67 5.08 3.99 12.16
N ARG A 68 6.22 4.43 11.60
CA ARG A 68 7.48 4.55 12.33
C ARG A 68 7.35 5.52 13.50
N VAL A 69 6.86 6.73 13.24
CA VAL A 69 6.65 7.75 14.27
C VAL A 69 5.66 7.28 15.34
N MET A 70 4.55 6.65 14.94
CA MET A 70 3.59 6.08 15.90
C MET A 70 4.22 5.00 16.78
N MET A 71 5.06 4.12 16.20
CA MET A 71 5.77 3.09 16.96
C MET A 71 6.73 3.70 17.98
N ASP A 72 7.51 4.72 17.59
CA ASP A 72 8.41 5.42 18.50
C ASP A 72 7.67 6.03 19.68
N ILE A 73 6.51 6.66 19.42
CA ILE A 73 5.66 7.23 20.47
C ILE A 73 5.13 6.12 21.41
N VAL A 74 4.69 4.98 20.86
CA VAL A 74 4.22 3.84 21.66
C VAL A 74 5.33 3.32 22.57
N LEU A 75 6.53 3.12 22.05
CA LEU A 75 7.70 2.65 22.82
C LEU A 75 8.08 3.65 23.93
N GLN A 76 8.08 4.95 23.63
CA GLN A 76 8.33 6.01 24.61
C GLN A 76 7.27 6.07 25.71
N CYS A 77 6.01 5.78 25.40
CA CYS A 77 4.95 5.68 26.40
C CYS A 77 5.13 4.44 27.27
N MET A 78 5.43 3.29 26.68
CA MET A 78 5.62 2.02 27.39
C MET A 78 6.81 2.07 28.37
N SER A 79 7.91 2.72 28.00
CA SER A 79 9.11 2.84 28.84
C SER A 79 8.89 3.59 30.15
N LYS A 80 7.80 4.37 30.27
CA LYS A 80 7.42 5.07 31.51
C LYS A 80 6.77 4.15 32.54
N PHE A 81 6.23 3.00 32.12
CA PHE A 81 5.42 2.13 32.96
C PHE A 81 5.99 0.72 33.12
N LEU A 82 6.79 0.26 32.16
CA LEU A 82 7.41 -1.05 32.19
C LEU A 82 8.82 -0.98 32.78
N SER A 83 9.26 -2.08 33.41
CA SER A 83 10.68 -2.30 33.70
C SER A 83 11.50 -2.26 32.41
N SER A 84 12.82 -2.09 32.52
CA SER A 84 13.73 -2.06 31.37
C SER A 84 13.43 -3.20 30.38
N PHE A 85 13.10 -2.83 29.15
CA PHE A 85 12.90 -3.76 28.03
C PHE A 85 13.77 -3.32 26.86
N THR A 86 14.07 -4.26 25.98
CA THR A 86 14.78 -4.01 24.72
C THR A 86 13.83 -4.27 23.55
N THR A 87 13.99 -3.51 22.48
CA THR A 87 13.37 -3.82 21.19
C THR A 87 14.21 -4.85 20.46
N THR A 88 13.58 -5.80 19.78
CA THR A 88 14.24 -6.68 18.82
C THR A 88 14.50 -5.92 17.51
N ASP A 89 15.49 -6.38 16.73
CA ASP A 89 15.93 -5.66 15.53
C ASP A 89 14.91 -5.67 14.37
N GLU A 90 13.91 -6.55 14.40
CA GLU A 90 12.96 -6.71 13.29
C GLU A 90 11.58 -6.12 13.61
N ALA A 91 11.29 -4.95 13.03
CA ALA A 91 9.93 -4.46 12.88
C ALA A 91 9.34 -5.03 11.58
N ILE A 92 8.37 -5.93 11.70
CA ILE A 92 7.71 -6.52 10.53
C ILE A 92 6.68 -5.53 9.98
N GLN A 93 7.05 -4.86 8.90
CA GLN A 93 6.18 -3.91 8.22
C GLN A 93 5.38 -4.59 7.12
N CYS A 94 4.13 -4.95 7.44
CA CYS A 94 3.20 -5.50 6.47
C CYS A 94 2.30 -4.42 5.89
N HIS A 95 2.52 -4.10 4.62
CA HIS A 95 1.64 -3.21 3.87
C HIS A 95 0.67 -4.04 3.03
N TYR A 96 -0.63 -3.78 3.15
CA TYR A 96 -1.69 -4.61 2.53
C TYR A 96 -2.51 -3.89 1.46
N ASN A 97 -2.28 -2.59 1.26
CA ASN A 97 -2.89 -1.78 0.21
C ASN A 97 -1.79 -0.98 -0.51
N TYR A 98 -1.26 -1.49 -1.62
CA TYR A 98 -0.13 -0.88 -2.32
C TYR A 98 0.03 -1.31 -3.77
N VAL A 99 0.81 -0.53 -4.50
CA VAL A 99 1.33 -0.86 -5.81
C VAL A 99 2.84 -1.06 -5.74
N ALA A 100 3.35 -2.03 -6.50
CA ALA A 100 4.78 -2.28 -6.61
C ALA A 100 5.14 -2.77 -8.02
N ARG A 101 6.25 -2.26 -8.57
CA ARG A 101 6.84 -2.83 -9.79
C ARG A 101 7.48 -4.17 -9.44
N GLU A 102 7.08 -5.23 -10.12
CA GLU A 102 7.59 -6.58 -9.89
C GLU A 102 7.80 -7.32 -11.20
N HIS A 103 8.78 -8.23 -11.20
CA HIS A 103 9.05 -9.10 -12.33
C HIS A 103 8.37 -10.46 -12.13
N HIS A 104 7.43 -10.82 -13.01
CA HIS A 104 6.68 -12.07 -12.97
C HIS A 104 6.56 -12.66 -14.37
N PHE A 105 6.75 -13.97 -14.51
CA PHE A 105 6.57 -14.68 -15.80
C PHE A 105 7.36 -14.08 -16.98
N GLY A 106 8.54 -13.50 -16.72
CA GLY A 106 9.40 -12.91 -17.75
C GLY A 106 9.04 -11.47 -18.14
N ILE A 107 8.10 -10.83 -17.44
CA ILE A 107 7.69 -9.45 -17.72
C ILE A 107 7.67 -8.59 -16.44
N ASP A 108 7.94 -7.30 -16.60
CA ASP A 108 7.77 -6.32 -15.54
C ASP A 108 6.33 -5.84 -15.51
N VAL A 109 5.72 -5.86 -14.33
CA VAL A 109 4.31 -5.49 -14.11
C VAL A 109 4.16 -4.60 -12.89
N LEU A 110 3.17 -3.71 -12.90
CA LEU A 110 2.73 -3.00 -11.71
C LEU A 110 1.70 -3.84 -10.96
N VAL A 111 2.09 -4.45 -9.84
CA VAL A 111 1.21 -5.29 -9.03
C VAL A 111 0.45 -4.43 -8.03
N THR A 112 -0.87 -4.34 -8.20
CA THR A 112 -1.78 -3.73 -7.23
C THR A 112 -2.27 -4.77 -6.23
N ARG A 113 -2.14 -4.45 -4.94
CA ARG A 113 -2.69 -5.25 -3.84
C ARG A 113 -3.66 -4.41 -3.03
N LYS A 114 -4.85 -4.96 -2.77
CA LYS A 114 -5.86 -4.39 -1.88
C LYS A 114 -6.31 -5.47 -0.91
N GLY A 115 -6.02 -5.29 0.38
CA GLY A 115 -6.21 -6.33 1.40
C GLY A 115 -5.29 -7.54 1.25
N ALA A 116 -4.13 -7.40 0.61
CA ALA A 116 -3.22 -8.50 0.33
C ALA A 116 -1.75 -8.11 0.57
N ILE A 117 -0.96 -9.04 1.11
CA ILE A 117 0.48 -8.86 1.35
C ILE A 117 1.32 -9.57 0.29
N ARG A 118 2.62 -9.25 0.23
CA ARG A 118 3.56 -10.04 -0.56
C ARG A 118 3.83 -11.38 0.15
N ALA A 119 4.02 -12.43 -0.64
CA ALA A 119 4.17 -13.79 -0.13
C ALA A 119 5.25 -14.58 -0.88
N ARG A 120 6.46 -14.03 -1.00
CA ARG A 120 7.62 -14.80 -1.50
C ARG A 120 8.26 -15.56 -0.34
N LYS A 121 8.96 -16.65 -0.67
CA LYS A 121 9.77 -17.38 0.31
C LYS A 121 10.74 -16.42 1.03
N GLY A 122 10.62 -16.35 2.35
CA GLY A 122 11.41 -15.46 3.21
C GLY A 122 10.76 -14.10 3.51
N ASP A 123 9.63 -13.76 2.89
CA ASP A 123 8.84 -12.59 3.29
C ASP A 123 8.20 -12.86 4.68
N LEU A 124 8.30 -11.88 5.58
CA LEU A 124 7.60 -11.89 6.86
C LEU A 124 6.21 -11.28 6.68
N GLY A 125 5.17 -11.98 7.17
CA GLY A 125 3.77 -11.58 7.02
C GLY A 125 3.08 -11.42 8.37
N ILE A 126 2.20 -10.43 8.47
CA ILE A 126 1.26 -10.28 9.58
C ILE A 126 -0.13 -10.50 9.01
N ILE A 127 -0.85 -11.45 9.59
CA ILE A 127 -2.25 -11.69 9.30
C ILE A 127 -3.02 -11.17 10.53
N PRO A 128 -3.77 -10.06 10.42
CA PRO A 128 -4.34 -9.36 11.59
C PRO A 128 -5.17 -10.23 12.54
N GLU A 129 -5.82 -11.29 12.02
CA GLU A 129 -6.61 -12.24 12.83
C GLU A 129 -5.79 -13.36 13.49
N TYR A 130 -4.59 -13.67 12.98
CA TYR A 130 -3.79 -14.84 13.36
C TYR A 130 -2.41 -14.49 13.94
N GLY A 131 -2.01 -13.22 13.89
CA GLY A 131 -0.71 -12.75 14.38
C GLY A 131 0.35 -12.69 13.28
N CYS A 132 1.63 -12.74 13.66
CA CYS A 132 2.75 -12.70 12.73
C CYS A 132 3.24 -14.11 12.39
N GLU A 133 3.32 -14.44 11.11
CA GLU A 133 3.78 -15.75 10.63
C GLU A 133 4.85 -15.59 9.53
N ILE A 134 5.84 -16.46 9.54
CA ILE A 134 6.83 -16.56 8.46
C ILE A 134 6.19 -17.33 7.29
N LEU A 135 6.19 -16.75 6.09
CA LEU A 135 5.62 -17.40 4.92
C LEU A 135 6.62 -18.46 4.40
N HIS A 136 6.34 -19.72 4.74
CA HIS A 136 7.22 -20.88 4.45
C HIS A 136 6.91 -21.63 3.15
N ARG A 137 6.01 -21.13 2.29
CA ARG A 137 5.66 -21.82 1.04
C ARG A 137 6.54 -21.40 -0.14
#